data_AF-X1QJ48-F1
#
_entry.id   AF-X1QJ48-F1
#
_cell.length_a   1.000
_cell.length_b   1.000
_cell.length_c   1.000
_cell.angle_alpha   90.00
_cell.angle_beta   90.00
_cell.angle_gamma   90.00
#
_symmetry.space_group_name_H-M   'P 1'
#
loop_
_entity.id
_entity.type
_entity.pdbx_description
1 polymer ?
#
loop_
_entity_poly.entity_id
_entity_poly.type
_entity_poly.pdbx_seq_one_letter_code
_entity_poly.pdbx_strand_id
1 'polypeptide(L)'
;ILCEGEFDKLLTSQYGFLAVTGTTGAGTFKPEWKKYFKGRDVVIIYDMDPGGRLGAENVARALQGIASSIKNIELPVKGIKTDKDISDYFLKHGAN
;
A
#
# COMPACT_ATOMS: atom_id res chain seq x y z
N ILE A 1 5.16 -3.73 3.96
CA ILE A 1 4.53 -2.84 2.97
C ILE A 1 3.08 -3.29 2.81
N LEU A 2 2.12 -2.38 2.97
CA LEU A 2 0.70 -2.62 2.74
C LEU A 2 0.33 -2.01 1.39
N CYS A 3 0.02 -2.87 0.43
CA CYS A 3 -0.36 -2.54 -0.94
C CYS A 3 -1.88 -2.53 -1.07
N GLU A 4 -2.39 -1.90 -2.13
CA GLU A 4 -3.82 -1.89 -2.44
C GLU A 4 -4.28 -3.20 -3.12
N GLY A 5 -3.50 -3.69 -4.08
CA GLY A 5 -3.83 -4.84 -4.92
C GLY A 5 -2.94 -6.08 -4.73
N GLU A 6 -3.49 -7.24 -5.09
CA GLU A 6 -2.81 -8.54 -4.98
C GLU A 6 -1.56 -8.62 -5.88
N PHE A 7 -1.59 -8.06 -7.09
CA PHE A 7 -0.44 -8.09 -7.99
C PHE A 7 0.70 -7.19 -7.51
N ASP A 8 0.40 -5.99 -7.01
CA ASP A 8 1.39 -5.13 -6.37
C ASP A 8 2.04 -5.81 -5.18
N LYS A 9 1.22 -6.48 -4.34
CA LYS A 9 1.74 -7.28 -3.22
C LYS A 9 2.68 -8.37 -3.71
N LEU A 10 2.31 -9.11 -4.76
CA LEU A 10 3.12 -10.21 -5.28
C LEU A 10 4.45 -9.69 -5.82
N LEU A 11 4.43 -8.66 -6.66
CA LEU A 11 5.64 -8.04 -7.21
C LEU A 11 6.53 -7.48 -6.11
N THR A 12 5.96 -6.73 -5.17
CA THR A 12 6.70 -6.19 -4.02
C THR A 12 7.34 -7.29 -3.17
N SER A 13 6.67 -8.44 -3.03
CA SER A 13 7.23 -9.62 -2.35
C SER A 13 8.41 -10.22 -3.11
N GLN A 14 8.37 -10.24 -4.46
CA GLN A 14 9.46 -10.74 -5.29
C GLN A 14 10.73 -9.89 -5.16
N TYR A 15 10.60 -8.60 -4.85
CA TYR A 15 11.72 -7.71 -4.52
C TYR A 15 12.21 -7.83 -3.07
N GLY A 16 11.76 -8.84 -2.32
CA GLY A 16 12.28 -9.16 -0.98
C GLY A 16 11.62 -8.41 0.17
N PHE A 17 10.58 -7.62 -0.08
CA PHE A 17 9.84 -6.94 0.97
C PHE A 17 8.73 -7.82 1.55
N LEU A 18 8.51 -7.73 2.86
CA LEU A 18 7.29 -8.28 3.48
C LEU A 18 6.09 -7.43 3.06
N ALA A 19 5.43 -7.83 1.98
CA ALA A 19 4.25 -7.18 1.45
C ALA A 19 2.96 -7.90 1.87
N VAL A 20 1.91 -7.12 2.13
CA VAL A 20 0.55 -7.59 2.42
C VAL A 20 -0.44 -6.73 1.67
N THR A 21 -1.63 -7.26 1.43
CA THR A 21 -2.76 -6.53 0.82
C THR A 21 -4.06 -7.01 1.44
N GLY A 22 -5.11 -6.20 1.31
CA GLY A 22 -6.48 -6.69 1.41
C GLY A 22 -6.92 -7.45 0.15
N THR A 23 -8.21 -7.76 0.08
CA THR A 23 -8.87 -8.26 -1.14
C THR A 23 -9.75 -7.15 -1.70
N THR A 24 -9.91 -7.07 -3.02
CA THR A 24 -10.84 -6.17 -3.74
C THR A 24 -10.50 -4.66 -3.75
N GLY A 25 -9.23 -4.27 -3.53
CA GLY A 25 -8.74 -2.90 -3.74
C GLY A 25 -9.00 -1.90 -2.60
N ALA A 26 -8.95 -0.59 -2.88
CA ALA A 26 -9.10 0.48 -1.88
C ALA A 26 -10.44 0.43 -1.12
N GLY A 27 -10.42 0.93 0.13
CA GLY A 27 -11.62 1.03 0.97
C GLY A 27 -12.09 -0.28 1.61
N THR A 28 -11.35 -1.37 1.43
CA THR A 28 -11.74 -2.72 1.88
C THR A 28 -11.07 -3.14 3.19
N PHE A 29 -10.19 -2.30 3.74
CA PHE A 29 -9.44 -2.62 4.95
C PHE A 29 -10.38 -2.82 6.14
N LYS A 30 -10.30 -3.99 6.77
CA LYS A 30 -11.21 -4.35 7.85
C LYS A 30 -10.60 -4.11 9.23
N PRO A 31 -11.34 -3.55 10.20
CA PRO A 31 -10.83 -3.25 11.54
C PRO A 31 -10.21 -4.46 12.26
N GLU A 32 -10.73 -5.66 12.05
CA GLU A 32 -10.21 -6.90 12.63
C GLU A 32 -8.78 -7.25 12.19
N TRP A 33 -8.29 -6.64 11.10
CA TRP A 33 -6.93 -6.85 10.60
C TRP A 33 -5.89 -6.03 11.37
N LYS A 34 -6.30 -4.98 12.12
CA LYS A 34 -5.39 -4.13 12.90
C LYS A 34 -4.45 -4.93 13.79
N LYS A 35 -4.91 -6.05 14.36
CA LYS A 35 -4.11 -6.93 15.23
C LYS A 35 -2.84 -7.45 14.57
N TYR A 36 -2.83 -7.62 13.24
CA TYR A 36 -1.66 -8.11 12.51
C TYR A 36 -0.55 -7.06 12.36
N PHE A 37 -0.89 -5.78 12.55
CA PHE A 37 0.02 -4.65 12.46
C PHE A 37 0.55 -4.17 13.81
N LYS A 38 0.09 -4.77 14.92
CA LYS A 38 0.48 -4.35 16.28
C LYS A 38 2.00 -4.41 16.46
N GLY A 39 2.61 -3.27 16.80
CA GLY A 39 4.06 -3.15 17.01
C GLY A 39 4.92 -3.33 15.74
N ARG A 40 4.33 -3.28 14.55
CA ARG A 40 5.05 -3.36 13.27
C ARG A 40 5.35 -1.96 12.72
N ASP A 41 6.41 -1.85 11.93
CA ASP A 41 6.64 -0.69 11.08
C ASP A 41 5.90 -0.88 9.77
N VAL A 42 4.94 0.01 9.50
CA VAL A 42 4.01 -0.12 8.38
C VAL A 42 4.29 0.98 7.37
N VAL A 43 4.64 0.55 6.15
CA VAL A 43 4.69 1.43 4.98
C VAL A 43 3.46 1.14 4.13
N ILE A 44 2.66 2.15 3.83
CA ILE A 44 1.45 2.07 3.02
C ILE A 44 1.78 2.68 1.66
N ILE A 45 1.50 1.92 0.59
CA ILE A 45 1.72 2.33 -0.80
C ILE A 45 0.51 1.84 -1.60
N TYR A 46 -0.45 2.74 -1.84
CA TYR A 46 -1.67 2.47 -2.61
C TYR A 46 -1.59 3.16 -3.98
N ASP A 47 -2.59 2.93 -4.82
CA ASP A 47 -2.66 3.54 -6.14
C ASP A 47 -2.69 5.07 -6.02
N MET A 48 -1.99 5.73 -6.96
CA MET A 48 -1.92 7.19 -7.05
C MET A 48 -3.15 7.79 -7.72
N ASP A 49 -4.33 7.26 -7.43
CA ASP A 49 -5.62 7.80 -7.85
C ASP A 49 -6.46 8.26 -6.62
N PRO A 50 -7.61 8.94 -6.82
CA PRO A 50 -8.40 9.43 -5.70
C PRO A 50 -8.87 8.34 -4.73
N GLY A 51 -9.15 7.13 -5.22
CA GLY A 51 -9.60 6.00 -4.41
C GLY A 51 -8.46 5.44 -3.55
N GLY A 52 -7.30 5.22 -4.17
CA GLY A 52 -6.09 4.74 -3.49
C GLY A 52 -5.60 5.72 -2.42
N ARG A 53 -5.57 7.02 -2.71
CA ARG A 53 -5.20 8.08 -1.74
C ARG A 53 -6.12 8.07 -0.51
N LEU A 54 -7.43 8.07 -0.73
CA LEU A 54 -8.41 8.03 0.37
C LEU A 54 -8.29 6.72 1.17
N GLY A 55 -8.10 5.59 0.48
CA GLY A 55 -7.86 4.29 1.08
C GLY A 55 -6.64 4.28 1.99
N ALA A 56 -5.51 4.79 1.50
CA ALA A 56 -4.25 4.86 2.24
C ALA A 56 -4.37 5.72 3.50
N GLU A 57 -5.00 6.89 3.40
CA GLU A 57 -5.26 7.74 4.57
C GLU A 57 -6.15 7.06 5.61
N ASN A 58 -7.21 6.38 5.17
CA ASN A 58 -8.13 5.69 6.07
C ASN A 58 -7.42 4.56 6.82
N VAL A 59 -6.56 3.80 6.14
CA VAL A 59 -5.77 2.76 6.79
C VAL A 59 -4.73 3.35 7.72
N ALA A 60 -4.04 4.41 7.31
CA ALA A 60 -3.08 5.11 8.18
C ALA A 60 -3.75 5.55 9.49
N ARG A 61 -4.93 6.19 9.40
CA ARG A 61 -5.74 6.57 10.56
C ARG A 61 -6.16 5.35 11.38
N ALA A 62 -6.56 4.25 10.74
CA ALA A 62 -7.01 3.04 11.41
C ALA A 62 -5.90 2.32 12.20
N LEU A 63 -4.64 2.49 11.79
CA LEU A 63 -3.46 1.88 12.41
C LEU A 63 -2.76 2.78 13.45
N GLN A 64 -3.14 4.06 13.57
CA GLN A 64 -2.63 4.96 14.59
C GLN A 64 -2.78 4.37 16.00
N GLY A 65 -1.71 4.41 16.79
CA GLY A 65 -1.67 3.80 18.13
C GLY A 65 -1.64 2.27 18.15
N ILE A 66 -1.65 1.59 16.99
CA ILE A 66 -1.55 0.13 16.87
C ILE A 66 -0.17 -0.25 16.34
N ALA A 67 0.21 0.31 15.20
CA ALA A 67 1.53 0.12 14.60
C ALA A 67 2.62 0.84 15.41
N SER A 68 3.85 0.35 15.32
CA SER A 68 5.04 1.01 15.89
C SER A 68 5.35 2.31 15.14
N SER A 69 5.30 2.25 13.80
CA SER A 69 5.41 3.42 12.93
C SER A 69 4.54 3.25 11.70
N ILE A 70 4.13 4.38 11.12
CA ILE A 70 3.31 4.42 9.91
C ILE A 70 3.93 5.44 8.95
N LYS A 71 4.24 5.00 7.73
CA LYS A 71 4.65 5.87 6.62
C LYS A 71 3.67 5.68 5.48
N ASN A 72 2.95 6.73 5.11
CA ASN A 72 2.14 6.76 3.89
C ASN A 72 3.00 7.36 2.77
N ILE A 73 3.30 6.58 1.73
CA ILE A 73 4.21 6.99 0.65
C ILE A 73 3.43 7.09 -0.65
N GLU A 74 3.61 8.24 -1.31
CA GLU A 74 3.16 8.45 -2.68
C GLU A 74 4.30 8.10 -3.65
N LEU A 75 4.00 7.28 -4.66
CA LEU A 75 4.96 6.92 -5.70
C LEU A 75 5.10 8.06 -6.72
N PRO A 76 6.27 8.23 -7.36
CA PRO A 76 6.48 9.23 -8.40
C PRO A 76 5.89 8.80 -9.77
N VAL A 77 4.61 8.43 -9.77
CA VAL A 77 3.84 8.03 -10.95
C VAL A 77 2.73 9.05 -11.24
N LYS A 78 2.21 9.07 -12.47
CA LYS A 78 1.24 10.10 -12.91
C LYS A 78 -0.17 9.98 -12.33
N GLY A 79 -0.53 8.85 -11.73
CA GLY A 79 -1.88 8.60 -11.23
C GLY A 79 -2.92 8.34 -12.33
N ILE A 80 -2.48 7.91 -13.51
CA ILE A 80 -3.36 7.54 -14.64
C ILE A 80 -3.44 6.02 -14.77
N LYS A 81 -4.43 5.50 -15.49
CA LYS A 81 -4.68 4.03 -15.61
C LYS A 81 -3.45 3.19 -15.96
N THR A 82 -2.48 3.75 -16.68
CA THR A 82 -1.26 3.09 -17.10
C THR A 82 -0.01 3.60 -16.38
N ASP A 83 -0.13 4.38 -15.31
CA ASP A 83 1.01 4.87 -14.53
C ASP A 83 0.50 5.32 -13.16
N LYS A 84 0.04 4.36 -12.33
CA LYS A 84 -0.64 4.66 -11.06
C LYS A 84 -0.19 3.83 -9.86
N ASP A 85 0.35 2.64 -10.04
CA ASP A 85 0.55 1.70 -8.95
C ASP A 85 2.02 1.25 -8.81
N ILE A 86 2.26 0.33 -7.87
CA ILE A 86 3.60 -0.21 -7.61
C ILE A 86 4.13 -0.94 -8.86
N SER A 87 3.26 -1.69 -9.53
CA SER A 87 3.62 -2.43 -10.74
C SER A 87 4.09 -1.48 -11.84
N ASP A 88 3.37 -0.39 -12.09
CA ASP A 88 3.80 0.65 -13.04
C ASP A 88 5.14 1.29 -12.64
N TYR A 89 5.33 1.59 -11.35
CA TYR A 89 6.59 2.15 -10.84
C TYR A 89 7.79 1.24 -11.16
N PHE A 90 7.71 -0.04 -10.77
CA PHE A 90 8.78 -1.01 -11.01
C PHE A 90 9.05 -1.24 -12.51
N LEU A 91 7.99 -1.35 -13.32
CA LEU A 91 8.12 -1.70 -14.74
C LEU A 91 8.58 -0.52 -15.61
N LYS A 92 8.31 0.73 -15.21
CA LYS A 92 8.53 1.91 -16.08
C LYS A 92 9.59 2.87 -15.58
N HIS A 93 9.75 2.97 -14.26
CA HIS A 93 10.66 3.95 -13.65
C HIS A 93 11.88 3.28 -13.01
N GLY A 94 11.86 1.95 -12.85
CA GLY A 94 12.97 1.16 -12.32
C GLY A 94 13.06 1.23 -10.79
N ALA A 95 13.52 0.15 -10.17
CA ALA A 95 13.62 -0.02 -8.71
C ALA A 95 14.82 0.70 -8.06
N ASN A 96 15.30 1.82 -8.63
CA ASN A 96 16.57 2.46 -8.24
C ASN A 96 16.36 3.78 -7.50
#